data_AF-A0A9X5BFB1-F1
#
_entry.id   AF-A0A9X5BFB1-F1
#
_cell.length_a   1.000
_cell.length_b   1.000
_cell.length_c   1.000
_cell.angle_alpha   90.00
_cell.angle_beta   90.00
_cell.angle_gamma   90.00
#
_symmetry.space_group_name_H-M   'P 1'
#
loop_
_entity.id
_entity.type
_entity.pdbx_description
1 polymer ?
#
loop_
_entity_poly.entity_id
_entity_poly.type
_entity_poly.pdbx_seq_one_letter_code
_entity_poly.pdbx_strand_id
1 'polypeptide(L)'
;MLYQPAEQTGKRKIGIMLMHSDADYYGFIPAPELAKRGYTVLASNVTCSRGPFENKLEDLGRAIAYLKKLPEIEKIVLLGHSGGATLMSAYQAVAENGVQVFQHEGMIVKMQDVGPFSKADAVMLLDSNWGNGIMTLVSLEPSIVKESSSRNLKPGFELFDPANGYASEGAHYLEEFVKNFHKAQEKRNEKLIDYALERLEKLEKGEGEFDDDEPFVIAGGSQIAPNNKLFPQDIRYLSHTQGKYDLIHGDGSVTNEVIRSLRKPHFDRNMVTVNRMATDMTTIKTFLTCSCIRTKGFGYDETHIYGIEWDSGFSCTPGNIRHVRAPLLLMGMTGSYEFLASEQIYRNAASGNKTIAFVEGASHNFVPQEDAEEYKGQFGDTVKNCFDYVDGWLEKTVM
;
A
#
# COMPACT_ATOMS: atom_id res chain seq x y z
N MET A 1 12.15 13.29 -11.62
CA MET A 1 11.86 14.73 -11.74
C MET A 1 12.18 15.41 -10.41
N LEU A 2 13.03 16.44 -10.43
CA LEU A 2 13.37 17.23 -9.24
C LEU A 2 12.50 18.49 -9.20
N TYR A 3 11.74 18.66 -8.13
CA TYR A 3 10.94 19.84 -7.85
C TYR A 3 11.68 20.67 -6.82
N GLN A 4 11.95 21.93 -7.15
CA GLN A 4 12.61 22.86 -6.25
C GLN A 4 11.68 24.04 -5.96
N PRO A 5 11.64 24.51 -4.71
CA PRO A 5 10.88 25.71 -4.38
C PRO A 5 11.50 26.92 -5.06
N ALA A 6 10.66 27.87 -5.47
CA ALA A 6 11.14 29.15 -6.00
C ALA A 6 11.85 29.97 -4.91
N GLU A 7 11.33 29.91 -3.68
CA GLU A 7 11.86 30.62 -2.53
C GLU A 7 12.94 29.83 -1.80
N GLN A 8 13.96 30.54 -1.33
CA GLN A 8 15.14 29.98 -0.67
C GLN A 8 15.00 30.04 0.84
N THR A 9 14.10 29.23 1.40
CA THR A 9 13.90 29.12 2.85
C THR A 9 14.70 27.94 3.43
N GLY A 10 14.74 27.82 4.76
CA GLY A 10 15.36 26.68 5.44
C GLY A 10 14.77 25.32 5.04
N LYS A 11 13.49 25.29 4.64
CA LYS A 11 12.78 24.09 4.18
C LYS A 11 13.40 23.46 2.93
N ARG A 12 14.07 24.26 2.07
CA ARG A 12 14.71 23.76 0.85
C ARG A 12 15.77 22.69 1.14
N LYS A 13 16.37 22.74 2.33
CA LYS A 13 17.41 21.81 2.80
C LYS A 13 16.87 20.43 3.16
N ILE A 14 15.55 20.27 3.22
CA ILE A 14 14.88 18.98 3.41
C ILE A 14 14.53 18.43 2.03
N GLY A 15 15.17 17.31 1.69
CA GLY A 15 14.93 16.54 0.48
C GLY A 15 13.88 15.45 0.74
N ILE A 16 12.77 15.50 0.01
CA ILE A 16 11.69 14.51 0.11
C ILE A 16 11.78 13.54 -1.08
N MET A 17 11.90 12.24 -0.79
CA MET A 17 11.94 11.18 -1.78
C MET A 17 10.55 10.59 -1.99
N LEU A 18 10.00 10.74 -3.19
CA LEU A 18 8.71 10.21 -3.62
C LEU A 18 8.88 9.18 -4.74
N MET A 19 8.46 7.94 -4.52
CA MET A 19 8.50 6.85 -5.50
C MET A 19 7.42 5.82 -5.21
N HIS A 20 6.83 5.24 -6.26
CA HIS A 20 5.90 4.12 -6.14
C HIS A 20 6.55 2.80 -6.57
N SER A 21 6.10 1.69 -5.98
CA SER A 21 6.57 0.35 -6.32
C SER A 21 6.20 -0.08 -7.73
N ASP A 22 5.03 0.36 -8.23
CA ASP A 22 4.40 -0.21 -9.43
C ASP A 22 3.90 0.83 -10.47
N ALA A 23 4.02 2.13 -10.19
CA ALA A 23 3.37 3.18 -10.97
C ALA A 23 4.29 4.39 -11.22
N ASP A 24 3.94 5.22 -12.20
CA ASP A 24 4.65 6.46 -12.52
C ASP A 24 4.18 7.60 -11.62
N TYR A 25 5.10 8.19 -10.85
CA TYR A 25 4.82 9.27 -9.91
C TYR A 25 5.38 10.63 -10.37
N TYR A 26 5.85 10.74 -11.61
CA TYR A 26 6.15 12.04 -12.21
C TYR A 26 4.87 12.88 -12.30
N GLY A 27 4.90 14.09 -11.73
CA GLY A 27 3.75 14.98 -11.69
C GLY A 27 2.73 14.66 -10.60
N PHE A 28 2.95 13.63 -9.77
CA PHE A 28 1.99 13.25 -8.74
C PHE A 28 1.86 14.33 -7.65
N ILE A 29 0.63 14.58 -7.19
CA ILE A 29 0.22 15.75 -6.38
C ILE A 29 1.14 16.10 -5.20
N PRO A 30 1.65 15.14 -4.39
CA PRO A 30 2.54 15.47 -3.28
C PRO A 30 3.78 16.27 -3.69
N ALA A 31 4.34 16.01 -4.88
CA ALA A 31 5.57 16.66 -5.31
C ALA A 31 5.44 18.18 -5.55
N PRO A 32 4.53 18.67 -6.42
CA PRO A 32 4.32 20.10 -6.56
C PRO A 32 3.75 20.75 -5.29
N GLU A 33 2.91 20.07 -4.51
CA GLU A 33 2.33 20.65 -3.29
C GLU A 33 3.36 20.89 -2.18
N LEU A 34 4.31 19.98 -2.00
CA LEU A 34 5.41 20.15 -1.04
C LEU A 34 6.45 21.15 -1.57
N ALA A 35 6.70 21.19 -2.89
CA ALA A 35 7.57 22.21 -3.48
C ALA A 35 7.01 23.63 -3.32
N LYS A 36 5.70 23.82 -3.47
CA LYS A 36 5.01 25.10 -3.18
C LYS A 36 5.18 25.55 -1.72
N ARG A 37 5.38 24.59 -0.80
CA ARG A 37 5.57 24.84 0.64
C ARG A 37 7.03 24.99 1.05
N GLY A 38 7.97 24.93 0.08
CA GLY A 38 9.38 25.24 0.32
C GLY A 38 10.32 24.03 0.34
N TYR A 39 9.83 22.81 0.08
CA TYR A 39 10.65 21.59 0.14
C TYR A 39 11.27 21.23 -1.22
N THR A 40 12.45 20.61 -1.21
CA THR A 40 12.99 19.98 -2.41
C THR A 40 12.42 18.57 -2.52
N VAL A 41 11.75 18.23 -3.62
CA VAL A 41 11.15 16.90 -3.82
C VAL A 41 11.76 16.20 -5.02
N LEU A 42 12.22 14.97 -4.84
CA LEU A 42 12.60 14.09 -5.93
C LEU A 42 11.48 13.06 -6.15
N ALA A 43 10.69 13.26 -7.21
CA ALA A 43 9.79 12.21 -7.70
C ALA A 43 10.56 11.31 -8.66
N SER A 44 10.54 10.00 -8.43
CA SER A 44 11.23 9.02 -9.28
C SER A 44 10.39 7.77 -9.47
N ASN A 45 10.76 6.97 -10.47
CA ASN A 45 10.17 5.67 -10.73
C ASN A 45 11.20 4.56 -10.55
N VAL A 46 10.71 3.36 -10.28
CA VAL A 46 11.50 2.13 -10.41
C VAL A 46 11.76 1.84 -11.89
N THR A 47 12.90 1.22 -12.19
CA THR A 47 13.30 0.90 -13.57
C THR A 47 12.39 -0.17 -14.17
N CYS A 48 11.96 -1.15 -13.37
CA CYS A 48 11.04 -2.20 -13.79
C CYS A 48 9.99 -2.47 -12.70
N SER A 49 8.75 -1.99 -12.93
CA SER A 49 7.64 -2.19 -11.97
C SER A 49 7.24 -3.65 -11.78
N ARG A 50 7.57 -4.53 -12.74
CA ARG A 50 7.34 -5.98 -12.66
C ARG A 50 8.60 -6.77 -12.30
N GLY A 51 9.67 -6.09 -11.91
CA GLY A 51 10.87 -6.74 -11.39
C GLY A 51 10.72 -7.14 -9.92
N PRO A 52 11.65 -7.97 -9.42
CA PRO A 52 11.75 -8.32 -8.00
C PRO A 52 11.82 -7.08 -7.11
N PHE A 53 11.32 -7.21 -5.88
CA PHE A 53 11.20 -6.08 -4.96
C PHE A 53 12.57 -5.47 -4.59
N GLU A 54 13.60 -6.30 -4.47
CA GLU A 54 14.97 -5.90 -4.18
C GLU A 54 15.52 -4.91 -5.21
N ASN A 55 15.23 -5.13 -6.51
CA ASN A 55 15.63 -4.20 -7.56
C ASN A 55 14.97 -2.82 -7.37
N LYS A 56 13.72 -2.80 -6.88
CA LYS A 56 12.99 -1.56 -6.57
C LYS A 56 13.65 -0.83 -5.38
N LEU A 57 14.12 -1.57 -4.37
CA LEU A 57 14.87 -1.01 -3.24
C LEU A 57 16.22 -0.42 -3.68
N GLU A 58 16.94 -1.09 -4.59
CA GLU A 58 18.17 -0.55 -5.16
C GLU A 58 17.94 0.75 -5.93
N ASP A 59 16.89 0.82 -6.75
CA ASP A 59 16.51 2.03 -7.48
C ASP A 59 16.18 3.19 -6.53
N LEU A 60 15.44 2.91 -5.46
CA LEU A 60 15.20 3.88 -4.40
C LEU A 60 16.51 4.33 -3.73
N GLY A 61 17.41 3.39 -3.43
CA GLY A 61 18.74 3.69 -2.88
C GLY A 61 19.58 4.59 -3.78
N ARG A 62 19.54 4.36 -5.10
CA ARG A 62 20.20 5.22 -6.10
C ARG A 62 19.59 6.63 -6.12
N ALA A 63 18.27 6.74 -6.07
CA ALA A 63 17.56 8.03 -6.05
C ALA A 63 17.88 8.85 -4.78
N ILE A 64 17.90 8.20 -3.60
CA ILE A 64 18.30 8.83 -2.34
C ILE A 64 19.78 9.25 -2.38
N ALA A 65 20.67 8.41 -2.91
CA ALA A 65 22.08 8.74 -3.07
C ALA A 65 22.29 9.96 -3.99
N TYR A 66 21.46 10.12 -5.02
CA TYR A 66 21.45 11.33 -5.84
C TYR A 66 20.98 12.55 -5.04
N LEU A 67 19.87 12.44 -4.31
CA LEU A 67 19.31 13.53 -3.50
C LEU A 67 20.33 14.05 -2.46
N LYS A 68 21.07 13.13 -1.82
CA LYS A 68 22.14 13.46 -0.84
C LYS A 68 23.38 14.11 -1.44
N LYS A 69 23.59 14.03 -2.77
CA LYS A 69 24.71 14.71 -3.46
C LYS A 69 24.40 16.17 -3.78
N LEU A 70 23.13 16.58 -3.67
CA LEU A 70 22.77 17.98 -3.85
C LEU A 70 23.31 18.80 -2.66
N PRO A 71 24.10 19.86 -2.89
CA PRO A 71 24.84 20.57 -1.84
C PRO A 71 23.93 21.28 -0.83
N GLU A 72 22.67 21.57 -1.19
CA GLU A 72 21.71 22.20 -0.29
C GLU A 72 21.01 21.20 0.65
N ILE A 73 21.03 19.90 0.38
CA ILE A 73 20.23 18.92 1.13
C ILE A 73 20.98 18.47 2.38
N GLU A 74 20.37 18.75 3.53
CA GLU A 74 20.88 18.39 4.86
C GLU A 74 20.09 17.25 5.51
N LYS A 75 18.82 17.09 5.12
CA LYS A 75 17.87 16.12 5.68
C LYS A 75 17.13 15.37 4.59
N ILE A 76 16.89 14.07 4.80
CA ILE A 76 16.14 13.22 3.87
C ILE A 76 14.86 12.73 4.53
N VAL A 77 13.73 12.90 3.86
CA VAL A 77 12.44 12.36 4.29
C VAL A 77 11.90 11.42 3.20
N LEU A 78 11.44 10.24 3.59
CA LEU A 78 10.75 9.33 2.67
C LEU A 78 9.25 9.64 2.66
N LEU A 79 8.65 9.70 1.48
CA LEU A 79 7.19 9.82 1.32
C LEU A 79 6.67 8.61 0.53
N GLY A 80 5.95 7.74 1.22
CA GLY A 80 5.23 6.63 0.62
C GLY A 80 3.74 6.93 0.49
N HIS A 81 3.16 6.66 -0.69
CA HIS A 81 1.71 6.68 -0.92
C HIS A 81 1.28 5.39 -1.61
N SER A 82 0.14 4.81 -1.21
CA SER A 82 -0.33 3.51 -1.70
C SER A 82 0.77 2.43 -1.56
N GLY A 83 1.11 1.70 -2.62
CA GLY A 83 2.22 0.72 -2.66
C GLY A 83 3.61 1.34 -2.53
N GLY A 84 3.75 2.65 -2.68
CA GLY A 84 4.97 3.39 -2.35
C GLY A 84 5.29 3.32 -0.86
N ALA A 85 4.29 3.21 0.02
CA ALA A 85 4.50 3.02 1.44
C ALA A 85 5.15 1.66 1.77
N THR A 86 4.80 0.62 1.01
CA THR A 86 5.47 -0.69 1.08
C THR A 86 6.96 -0.55 0.77
N LEU A 87 7.29 0.17 -0.31
CA LEU A 87 8.68 0.37 -0.75
C LEU A 87 9.48 1.21 0.26
N MET A 88 8.92 2.34 0.73
CA MET A 88 9.60 3.23 1.67
C MET A 88 9.80 2.58 3.05
N SER A 89 8.81 1.83 3.54
CA SER A 89 8.90 1.15 4.83
C SER A 89 9.92 0.02 4.82
N ALA A 90 9.96 -0.79 3.77
CA ALA A 90 10.98 -1.84 3.61
C ALA A 90 12.39 -1.25 3.49
N TYR A 91 12.55 -0.19 2.68
CA TYR A 91 13.83 0.51 2.54
C TYR A 91 14.33 1.02 3.89
N GLN A 92 13.49 1.73 4.64
CA GLN A 92 13.89 2.29 5.93
C GLN A 92 14.16 1.20 6.96
N ALA A 93 13.41 0.09 6.95
CA ALA A 93 13.68 -1.07 7.80
C ALA A 93 15.09 -1.62 7.58
N VAL A 94 15.49 -1.83 6.31
CA VAL A 94 16.85 -2.26 5.95
C VAL A 94 17.88 -1.17 6.25
N ALA A 95 17.59 0.10 5.96
CA ALA A 95 18.53 1.19 6.22
C ALA A 95 18.84 1.33 7.72
N GLU A 96 17.85 1.15 8.58
CA GLU A 96 18.02 1.28 10.03
C GLU A 96 18.70 0.09 10.68
N ASN A 97 18.39 -1.13 10.21
CA ASN A 97 18.71 -2.36 10.90
C ASN A 97 19.63 -3.30 10.12
N GLY A 98 19.71 -3.17 8.79
CA GLY A 98 20.36 -4.12 7.87
C GLY A 98 19.39 -5.16 7.32
N VAL A 99 19.81 -5.87 6.25
CA VAL A 99 18.98 -6.83 5.51
C VAL A 99 18.52 -8.04 6.36
N GLN A 100 19.21 -8.33 7.46
CA GLN A 100 18.94 -9.49 8.30
C GLN A 100 17.56 -9.50 8.95
N VAL A 101 16.88 -8.33 9.04
CA VAL A 101 15.47 -8.28 9.48
C VAL A 101 14.55 -9.07 8.55
N PHE A 102 14.98 -9.31 7.31
CA PHE A 102 14.25 -10.06 6.27
C PHE A 102 14.96 -11.36 5.84
N GLN A 103 15.87 -11.90 6.66
CA GLN A 103 16.61 -13.15 6.35
C GLN A 103 16.37 -14.27 7.37
N HIS A 104 15.34 -14.15 8.22
CA HIS A 104 14.98 -15.19 9.19
C HIS A 104 14.14 -16.32 8.55
N GLU A 105 14.03 -17.45 9.26
CA GLU A 105 13.34 -18.66 8.76
C GLU A 105 11.83 -18.48 8.54
N GLY A 106 11.19 -17.50 9.18
CA GLY A 106 9.77 -17.20 8.98
C GLY A 106 9.43 -16.50 7.65
N MET A 107 10.41 -16.15 6.81
CA MET A 107 10.18 -15.48 5.54
C MET A 107 9.75 -16.48 4.45
N ILE A 108 8.83 -16.07 3.56
CA ILE A 108 8.50 -16.85 2.34
C ILE A 108 9.76 -17.03 1.48
N VAL A 109 10.46 -15.92 1.23
CA VAL A 109 11.79 -15.88 0.64
C VAL A 109 12.64 -14.88 1.41
N LYS A 110 13.92 -15.20 1.60
CA LYS A 110 14.86 -14.29 2.27
C LYS A 110 15.27 -13.19 1.31
N MET A 111 15.31 -11.95 1.80
CA MET A 111 15.76 -10.82 0.99
C MET A 111 17.24 -11.02 0.60
N GLN A 112 17.53 -10.82 -0.69
CA GLN A 112 18.91 -10.82 -1.18
C GLN A 112 19.68 -9.61 -0.63
N ASP A 113 21.01 -9.64 -0.69
CA ASP A 113 21.80 -8.48 -0.30
C ASP A 113 21.56 -7.33 -1.28
N VAL A 114 20.92 -6.26 -0.78
CA VAL A 114 20.60 -5.03 -1.53
C VAL A 114 21.61 -3.91 -1.29
N GLY A 115 22.70 -4.22 -0.58
CA GLY A 115 23.76 -3.27 -0.24
C GLY A 115 23.38 -2.27 0.86
N PRO A 116 24.29 -1.33 1.18
CA PRO A 116 24.08 -0.39 2.26
C PRO A 116 23.11 0.73 1.86
N PHE A 117 22.08 0.92 2.66
CA PHE A 117 21.13 2.02 2.52
C PHE A 117 21.41 3.17 3.48
N SER A 118 21.14 4.39 3.02
CA SER A 118 21.20 5.58 3.87
C SER A 118 19.90 5.70 4.63
N LYS A 119 19.98 5.78 5.96
CA LYS A 119 18.82 6.10 6.80
C LYS A 119 18.24 7.46 6.40
N ALA A 120 16.92 7.53 6.28
CA ALA A 120 16.21 8.80 6.25
C ALA A 120 16.07 9.37 7.66
N ASP A 121 15.95 10.70 7.74
CA ASP A 121 15.72 11.44 8.98
C ASP A 121 14.27 11.35 9.44
N ALA A 122 13.32 11.11 8.53
CA ALA A 122 11.91 10.88 8.85
C ALA A 122 11.18 10.10 7.73
N VAL A 123 10.00 9.55 8.05
CA VAL A 123 9.15 8.82 7.10
C VAL A 123 7.72 9.35 7.18
N MET A 124 7.10 9.56 6.01
CA MET A 124 5.69 9.90 5.87
C MET A 124 5.00 8.85 5.00
N LEU A 125 3.94 8.25 5.52
CA LEU A 125 3.10 7.28 4.81
C LEU A 125 1.69 7.88 4.66
N LEU A 126 1.38 8.37 3.46
CA LEU A 126 0.13 9.07 3.18
C LEU A 126 -0.77 8.17 2.34
N ASP A 127 -1.97 7.87 2.84
CA ASP A 127 -2.91 6.87 2.28
C ASP A 127 -2.19 5.59 1.84
N SER A 128 -1.44 5.00 2.78
CA SER A 128 -0.76 3.72 2.57
C SER A 128 -1.77 2.61 2.32
N ASN A 129 -1.40 1.61 1.52
CA ASN A 129 -2.06 0.31 1.58
C ASN A 129 -1.44 -0.58 2.68
N TRP A 130 -1.96 -1.80 2.86
CA TRP A 130 -1.41 -2.76 3.83
C TRP A 130 -0.12 -3.45 3.39
N GLY A 131 0.36 -3.20 2.18
CA GLY A 131 1.44 -3.96 1.54
C GLY A 131 0.95 -4.67 0.30
N ASN A 132 1.77 -4.67 -0.75
CA ASN A 132 1.43 -5.26 -2.04
C ASN A 132 1.00 -6.73 -1.94
N GLY A 133 1.62 -7.54 -1.06
CA GLY A 133 1.23 -8.93 -0.87
C GLY A 133 -0.19 -9.10 -0.31
N ILE A 134 -0.60 -8.21 0.59
CA ILE A 134 -1.94 -8.20 1.18
C ILE A 134 -2.96 -7.65 0.17
N MET A 135 -2.58 -6.64 -0.61
CA MET A 135 -3.44 -6.10 -1.67
C MET A 135 -3.69 -7.12 -2.79
N THR A 136 -2.72 -7.96 -3.11
CA THR A 136 -2.91 -9.13 -3.97
C THR A 136 -3.87 -10.14 -3.33
N LEU A 137 -3.68 -10.51 -2.05
CA LEU A 137 -4.56 -11.43 -1.32
C LEU A 137 -6.03 -10.99 -1.35
N VAL A 138 -6.33 -9.74 -0.98
CA VAL A 138 -7.71 -9.22 -0.97
C VAL A 138 -8.31 -9.07 -2.37
N SER A 139 -7.47 -9.09 -3.42
CA SER A 139 -7.86 -9.07 -4.82
C SER A 139 -8.03 -10.46 -5.43
N LEU A 140 -7.60 -11.55 -4.79
CA LEU A 140 -7.72 -12.88 -5.37
C LEU A 140 -9.18 -13.29 -5.55
N GLU A 141 -9.55 -13.71 -6.76
CA GLU A 141 -10.84 -14.36 -7.06
C GLU A 141 -10.85 -15.81 -6.55
N PRO A 142 -11.61 -16.14 -5.49
CA PRO A 142 -11.65 -17.51 -4.97
C PRO A 142 -12.28 -18.52 -5.93
N SER A 143 -13.05 -18.05 -6.93
CA SER A 143 -13.75 -18.92 -7.89
C SER A 143 -12.84 -19.49 -8.99
N ILE A 144 -11.58 -19.09 -9.08
CA ILE A 144 -10.67 -19.59 -10.12
C ILE A 144 -10.39 -21.09 -9.94
N VAL A 145 -10.65 -21.87 -10.98
CA VAL A 145 -10.39 -23.32 -11.01
C VAL A 145 -9.01 -23.63 -11.59
N LYS A 146 -8.57 -22.84 -12.57
CA LYS A 146 -7.28 -22.99 -13.27
C LYS A 146 -6.62 -21.63 -13.41
N GLU A 147 -5.42 -21.46 -12.87
CA GLU A 147 -4.72 -20.16 -12.87
C GLU A 147 -4.47 -19.58 -14.27
N SER A 148 -4.36 -20.44 -15.29
CA SER A 148 -4.20 -20.02 -16.69
C SER A 148 -5.52 -19.57 -17.35
N SER A 149 -6.64 -19.51 -16.63
CA SER A 149 -7.94 -19.14 -17.18
C SER A 149 -8.86 -18.50 -16.15
N SER A 150 -9.40 -17.33 -16.47
CA SER A 150 -10.47 -16.68 -15.70
C SER A 150 -11.89 -17.07 -16.15
N ARG A 151 -12.02 -18.10 -17.00
CA ARG A 151 -13.31 -18.65 -17.43
C ARG A 151 -13.65 -19.89 -16.61
N ASN A 152 -14.94 -20.24 -16.58
CA ASN A 152 -15.47 -21.40 -15.86
C ASN A 152 -15.20 -21.32 -14.35
N LEU A 153 -15.64 -20.21 -13.76
CA LEU A 153 -15.55 -19.96 -12.33
C LEU A 153 -16.33 -21.04 -11.56
N LYS A 154 -15.77 -21.49 -10.45
CA LYS A 154 -16.46 -22.32 -9.48
C LYS A 154 -17.63 -21.53 -8.90
N PRO A 155 -18.85 -22.09 -8.85
CA PRO A 155 -19.99 -21.38 -8.28
C PRO A 155 -19.86 -21.20 -6.75
N GLY A 156 -20.54 -20.20 -6.21
CA GLY A 156 -20.72 -19.97 -4.77
C GLY A 156 -19.95 -18.78 -4.19
N PHE A 157 -19.25 -18.00 -5.02
CA PHE A 157 -18.54 -16.79 -4.59
C PHE A 157 -18.85 -15.57 -5.48
N GLU A 158 -20.01 -15.58 -6.15
CA GLU A 158 -20.48 -14.51 -7.01
C GLU A 158 -20.81 -13.25 -6.20
N LEU A 159 -19.81 -12.36 -6.03
CA LEU A 159 -19.96 -11.12 -5.25
C LEU A 159 -21.07 -10.21 -5.73
N PHE A 160 -21.38 -10.22 -7.02
CA PHE A 160 -22.36 -9.30 -7.62
C PHE A 160 -23.74 -9.92 -7.80
N ASP A 161 -23.96 -11.11 -7.23
CA ASP A 161 -25.27 -11.75 -7.23
C ASP A 161 -26.12 -11.21 -6.07
N PRO A 162 -27.30 -10.61 -6.33
CA PRO A 162 -28.21 -10.18 -5.27
C PRO A 162 -28.60 -11.31 -4.30
N ALA A 163 -28.60 -12.57 -4.75
CA ALA A 163 -28.86 -13.73 -3.89
C ALA A 163 -27.81 -13.91 -2.79
N ASN A 164 -26.59 -13.40 -3.00
CA ASN A 164 -25.52 -13.41 -2.00
C ASN A 164 -25.53 -12.16 -1.10
N GLY A 165 -26.39 -11.17 -1.38
CA GLY A 165 -26.51 -9.92 -0.62
C GLY A 165 -25.95 -8.68 -1.33
N TYR A 166 -25.63 -8.77 -2.62
CA TYR A 166 -25.19 -7.61 -3.40
C TYR A 166 -26.31 -6.60 -3.63
N ALA A 167 -25.99 -5.31 -3.45
CA ALA A 167 -26.82 -4.20 -3.90
C ALA A 167 -25.92 -3.03 -4.34
N SER A 168 -26.37 -2.28 -5.35
CA SER A 168 -25.61 -1.16 -5.94
C SER A 168 -25.29 -0.03 -4.95
N GLU A 169 -26.17 0.15 -3.98
CA GLU A 169 -26.14 1.15 -2.92
C GLU A 169 -25.43 0.67 -1.64
N GLY A 170 -24.93 -0.58 -1.63
CA GLY A 170 -24.17 -1.17 -0.54
C GLY A 170 -24.55 -2.62 -0.29
N ALA A 171 -23.61 -3.53 -0.53
CA ALA A 171 -23.82 -4.94 -0.29
C ALA A 171 -23.90 -5.25 1.22
N HIS A 172 -24.70 -6.27 1.55
CA HIS A 172 -24.85 -6.80 2.89
C HIS A 172 -24.72 -8.32 2.83
N TYR A 173 -23.49 -8.80 2.70
CA TYR A 173 -23.24 -10.23 2.62
C TYR A 173 -23.53 -10.92 3.96
N LEU A 174 -24.02 -12.16 3.89
CA LEU A 174 -24.17 -13.01 5.06
C LEU A 174 -22.81 -13.37 5.66
N GLU A 175 -22.73 -13.45 6.99
CA GLU A 175 -21.48 -13.77 7.71
C GLU A 175 -20.87 -15.09 7.24
N GLU A 176 -21.71 -16.11 6.98
CA GLU A 176 -21.26 -17.40 6.46
C GLU A 176 -20.65 -17.29 5.05
N PHE A 177 -21.23 -16.46 4.18
CA PHE A 177 -20.70 -16.21 2.83
C PHE A 177 -19.32 -15.55 2.92
N VAL A 178 -19.18 -14.51 3.74
CA VAL A 178 -17.92 -13.78 3.95
C VAL A 178 -16.84 -14.70 4.50
N LYS A 179 -17.16 -15.48 5.53
CA LYS A 179 -16.23 -16.46 6.12
C LYS A 179 -15.75 -17.50 5.10
N ASN A 180 -16.66 -18.04 4.29
CA ASN A 180 -16.31 -19.01 3.25
C ASN A 180 -15.49 -18.37 2.14
N PHE A 181 -15.77 -17.11 1.79
CA PHE A 181 -15.03 -16.34 0.80
C PHE A 181 -13.59 -16.08 1.24
N HIS A 182 -13.37 -15.55 2.45
CA HIS A 182 -12.02 -15.32 3.00
C HIS A 182 -11.22 -16.61 3.11
N LYS A 183 -11.83 -17.69 3.60
CA LYS A 183 -11.17 -19.01 3.65
C LYS A 183 -10.76 -19.52 2.26
N ALA A 184 -11.56 -19.26 1.24
CA ALA A 184 -11.23 -19.64 -0.13
C ALA A 184 -10.12 -18.76 -0.74
N GLN A 185 -10.11 -17.44 -0.44
CA GLN A 185 -9.03 -16.54 -0.81
C GLN A 185 -7.71 -16.94 -0.15
N GLU A 186 -7.71 -17.16 1.17
CA GLU A 186 -6.57 -17.67 1.94
C GLU A 186 -6.02 -18.96 1.34
N LYS A 187 -6.88 -19.96 1.12
CA LYS A 187 -6.46 -21.23 0.52
C LYS A 187 -5.84 -21.06 -0.87
N ARG A 188 -6.37 -20.16 -1.69
CA ARG A 188 -5.83 -19.88 -3.02
C ARG A 188 -4.47 -19.18 -2.93
N ASN A 189 -4.33 -18.21 -2.03
CA ASN A 189 -3.07 -17.53 -1.76
C ASN A 189 -1.96 -18.52 -1.37
N GLU A 190 -2.22 -19.37 -0.36
CA GLU A 190 -1.24 -20.37 0.08
C GLU A 190 -0.85 -21.34 -1.05
N LYS A 191 -1.82 -21.78 -1.86
CA LYS A 191 -1.55 -22.64 -3.02
C LYS A 191 -0.66 -21.96 -4.07
N LEU A 192 -0.86 -20.66 -4.32
CA LEU A 192 -0.03 -19.90 -5.25
C LEU A 192 1.40 -19.75 -4.72
N ILE A 193 1.56 -19.51 -3.41
CA ILE A 193 2.87 -19.45 -2.75
C ILE A 193 3.58 -20.79 -2.84
N ASP A 194 2.91 -21.88 -2.48
CA ASP A 194 3.53 -23.22 -2.50
C ASP A 194 3.95 -23.62 -3.92
N TYR A 195 3.12 -23.33 -4.93
CA TYR A 195 3.49 -23.53 -6.33
C TYR A 195 4.71 -22.69 -6.72
N ALA A 196 4.73 -21.41 -6.37
CA ALA A 196 5.84 -20.53 -6.72
C ALA A 196 7.15 -20.95 -6.03
N LEU A 197 7.10 -21.40 -4.77
CA LEU A 197 8.25 -21.95 -4.06
C LEU A 197 8.75 -23.25 -4.71
N GLU A 198 7.86 -24.15 -5.13
CA GLU A 198 8.25 -25.37 -5.88
C GLU A 198 8.99 -25.01 -7.18
N ARG A 199 8.49 -23.99 -7.92
CA ARG A 199 9.15 -23.51 -9.13
C ARG A 199 10.49 -22.83 -8.85
N LEU A 200 10.58 -22.05 -7.78
CA LEU A 200 11.84 -21.43 -7.35
C LEU A 200 12.90 -22.49 -7.03
N GLU A 201 12.53 -23.57 -6.31
CA GLU A 201 13.45 -24.67 -6.02
C GLU A 201 13.98 -25.34 -7.29
N LYS A 202 13.14 -25.50 -8.32
CA LYS A 202 13.56 -26.03 -9.63
C LYS A 202 14.50 -25.07 -10.36
N LEU A 203 14.20 -23.77 -10.37
CA LEU A 203 15.08 -22.74 -10.92
C LEU A 203 16.47 -22.77 -10.27
N GLU A 204 16.53 -22.85 -8.93
CA GLU A 204 17.79 -22.87 -8.17
C GLU A 204 18.64 -24.13 -8.44
N LYS A 205 18.01 -25.25 -8.84
CA LYS A 205 18.70 -26.48 -9.24
C LYS A 205 19.08 -26.53 -10.73
N GLY A 206 18.70 -25.53 -11.52
CA GLY A 206 18.85 -25.56 -12.99
C GLY A 206 17.90 -26.56 -13.67
N GLU A 207 16.79 -26.91 -13.01
CA GLU A 207 15.73 -27.79 -13.49
C GLU A 207 14.46 -26.99 -13.89
N GLY A 208 14.55 -25.65 -13.88
CA GLY A 208 13.49 -24.77 -14.34
C GLY A 208 13.29 -24.83 -15.85
N GLU A 209 12.17 -24.29 -16.32
CA GLU A 209 11.89 -24.15 -17.77
C GLU A 209 12.67 -22.97 -18.38
N PHE A 210 13.25 -22.11 -17.53
CA PHE A 210 14.04 -20.93 -17.88
C PHE A 210 15.28 -20.86 -16.97
N ASP A 211 16.34 -20.21 -17.43
CA ASP A 211 17.61 -20.12 -16.70
C ASP A 211 17.55 -19.15 -15.50
N ASP A 212 16.72 -18.11 -15.59
CA ASP A 212 16.73 -16.98 -14.66
C ASP A 212 15.44 -16.83 -13.85
N ASP A 213 14.28 -16.85 -14.49
CA ASP A 213 12.96 -16.72 -13.86
C ASP A 213 11.86 -17.25 -14.79
N GLU A 214 10.70 -17.62 -14.23
CA GLU A 214 9.60 -18.18 -15.03
C GLU A 214 8.39 -17.25 -15.05
N PRO A 215 7.70 -17.12 -16.20
CA PRO A 215 6.43 -16.42 -16.26
C PRO A 215 5.41 -17.04 -15.30
N PHE A 216 4.70 -16.18 -14.55
CA PHE A 216 3.65 -16.60 -13.65
C PHE A 216 2.39 -15.75 -13.87
N VAL A 217 1.27 -16.44 -14.12
CA VAL A 217 -0.01 -15.83 -14.47
C VAL A 217 -0.99 -16.10 -13.34
N ILE A 218 -1.54 -15.03 -12.77
CA ILE A 218 -2.51 -15.09 -11.68
C ILE A 218 -3.81 -14.46 -12.15
N ALA A 219 -4.66 -15.28 -12.78
CA ALA A 219 -5.97 -14.83 -13.25
C ALA A 219 -6.83 -14.31 -12.10
N GLY A 220 -7.38 -13.10 -12.20
CA GLY A 220 -8.14 -12.52 -11.09
C GLY A 220 -7.30 -12.32 -9.82
N GLY A 221 -6.05 -11.87 -9.96
CA GLY A 221 -5.13 -11.56 -8.87
C GLY A 221 -4.46 -10.18 -8.97
N SER A 222 -4.86 -9.34 -9.93
CA SER A 222 -4.38 -7.95 -10.01
C SER A 222 -4.81 -7.17 -8.77
N GLN A 223 -3.87 -6.53 -8.08
CA GLN A 223 -4.13 -5.68 -6.91
C GLN A 223 -4.69 -4.28 -7.24
N ILE A 224 -4.68 -3.90 -8.53
CA ILE A 224 -5.09 -2.56 -8.96
C ILE A 224 -6.62 -2.47 -8.96
N ALA A 225 -7.19 -1.34 -8.55
CA ALA A 225 -8.61 -1.07 -8.69
C ALA A 225 -9.09 -1.41 -10.13
N PRO A 226 -10.23 -2.09 -10.33
CA PRO A 226 -11.31 -2.31 -9.38
C PRO A 226 -11.30 -3.68 -8.66
N ASN A 227 -10.15 -4.34 -8.50
CA ASN A 227 -10.13 -5.78 -8.25
C ASN A 227 -10.24 -6.23 -6.79
N ASN A 228 -10.08 -5.33 -5.80
CA ASN A 228 -10.30 -5.66 -4.39
C ASN A 228 -11.73 -6.19 -4.18
N LYS A 229 -11.86 -7.23 -3.36
CA LYS A 229 -13.09 -8.00 -3.21
C LYS A 229 -13.71 -7.81 -1.83
N LEU A 230 -15.04 -7.89 -1.76
CA LEU A 230 -15.89 -7.82 -0.57
C LEU A 230 -15.94 -6.43 0.11
N PHE A 231 -14.87 -5.98 0.78
CA PHE A 231 -14.90 -4.73 1.55
C PHE A 231 -15.15 -3.44 0.74
N PRO A 232 -14.85 -3.38 -0.58
CA PRO A 232 -15.28 -2.26 -1.40
C PRO A 232 -16.81 -2.25 -1.60
N GLN A 233 -17.44 -3.43 -1.72
CA GLN A 233 -18.88 -3.57 -1.94
C GLN A 233 -19.70 -3.48 -0.64
N ASP A 234 -19.18 -4.06 0.45
CA ASP A 234 -19.81 -4.09 1.76
C ASP A 234 -19.07 -3.15 2.71
N ILE A 235 -19.58 -1.93 2.79
CA ILE A 235 -18.95 -0.81 3.50
C ILE A 235 -18.97 -0.95 5.04
N ARG A 236 -19.55 -2.03 5.58
CA ARG A 236 -19.51 -2.32 7.01
C ARG A 236 -18.12 -2.74 7.48
N TYR A 237 -17.37 -3.42 6.61
CA TYR A 237 -16.00 -3.83 6.87
C TYR A 237 -15.04 -2.65 6.78
N LEU A 238 -13.98 -2.61 7.57
CA LEU A 238 -12.96 -1.57 7.54
C LEU A 238 -13.60 -0.16 7.53
N SER A 239 -14.63 0.07 8.33
CA SER A 239 -15.50 1.24 8.29
C SER A 239 -15.11 2.31 9.29
N HIS A 240 -14.32 1.98 10.32
CA HIS A 240 -13.81 2.99 11.25
C HIS A 240 -12.56 2.55 11.99
N THR A 241 -11.86 3.51 12.59
CA THR A 241 -10.72 3.24 13.46
C THR A 241 -11.15 2.64 14.81
N GLN A 242 -10.26 1.89 15.45
CA GLN A 242 -10.46 1.43 16.84
C GLN A 242 -10.19 2.56 17.84
N GLY A 243 -9.16 3.37 17.58
CA GLY A 243 -8.79 4.53 18.38
C GLY A 243 -9.47 5.83 17.94
N LYS A 244 -9.25 6.89 18.74
CA LYS A 244 -9.55 8.27 18.36
C LYS A 244 -8.29 8.94 17.84
N TYR A 245 -8.41 9.67 16.73
CA TYR A 245 -7.30 10.34 16.05
C TYR A 245 -7.72 11.69 15.53
N ASP A 246 -6.74 12.47 15.07
CA ASP A 246 -6.98 13.79 14.50
C ASP A 246 -7.69 13.66 13.15
N LEU A 247 -8.84 14.33 13.00
CA LEU A 247 -9.57 14.47 11.73
C LEU A 247 -9.47 15.92 11.27
N ILE A 248 -8.94 16.12 10.07
CA ILE A 248 -8.81 17.43 9.43
C ILE A 248 -10.05 17.64 8.56
N HIS A 249 -10.85 18.64 8.91
CA HIS A 249 -12.10 18.99 8.23
C HIS A 249 -11.86 19.90 7.02
N GLY A 250 -12.90 20.07 6.19
CA GLY A 250 -12.84 20.90 4.99
C GLY A 250 -12.51 22.38 5.25
N ASP A 251 -12.85 22.90 6.43
CA ASP A 251 -12.52 24.27 6.85
C ASP A 251 -11.12 24.43 7.48
N GLY A 252 -10.35 23.33 7.55
CA GLY A 252 -9.03 23.27 8.15
C GLY A 252 -9.02 23.13 9.67
N SER A 253 -10.19 23.06 10.32
CA SER A 253 -10.26 22.71 11.74
C SER A 253 -9.88 21.24 11.96
N VAL A 254 -9.40 20.94 13.18
CA VAL A 254 -9.01 19.59 13.58
C VAL A 254 -9.81 19.16 14.79
N THR A 255 -10.49 18.02 14.69
CA THR A 255 -11.13 17.35 15.83
C THR A 255 -10.37 16.07 16.18
N ASN A 256 -10.69 15.48 17.35
CA ASN A 256 -10.11 14.20 17.77
C ASN A 256 -11.23 13.20 18.06
N GLU A 257 -11.44 12.24 17.17
CA GLU A 257 -12.57 11.33 17.21
C GLU A 257 -12.30 9.97 16.58
N VAL A 258 -13.24 9.03 16.70
CA VAL A 258 -13.18 7.76 15.97
C VAL A 258 -13.44 8.07 14.51
N ILE A 259 -12.45 7.79 13.66
CA ILE A 259 -12.49 8.16 12.25
C ILE A 259 -13.34 7.16 11.50
N ARG A 260 -14.35 7.64 10.77
CA ARG A 260 -15.23 6.82 9.95
C ARG A 260 -14.87 6.95 8.47
N SER A 261 -14.96 5.84 7.75
CA SER A 261 -14.89 5.84 6.30
C SER A 261 -16.12 6.54 5.73
N LEU A 262 -15.90 7.45 4.79
CA LEU A 262 -16.93 8.12 4.00
C LEU A 262 -17.09 7.50 2.61
N ARG A 263 -16.31 6.44 2.31
CA ARG A 263 -16.34 5.78 1.00
C ARG A 263 -17.75 5.32 0.65
N LYS A 264 -18.08 5.40 -0.63
CA LYS A 264 -19.28 4.77 -1.17
C LYS A 264 -18.98 3.36 -1.66
N PRO A 265 -20.00 2.50 -1.78
CA PRO A 265 -19.83 1.17 -2.35
C PRO A 265 -19.29 1.24 -3.77
N HIS A 266 -18.23 0.47 -4.00
CA HIS A 266 -17.63 0.25 -5.31
C HIS A 266 -17.16 -1.20 -5.37
N PHE A 267 -16.99 -1.85 -6.51
CA PHE A 267 -17.48 -1.54 -7.84
C PHE A 267 -18.81 -2.27 -8.08
N ASP A 268 -19.36 -2.22 -9.30
CA ASP A 268 -20.67 -2.79 -9.63
C ASP A 268 -20.63 -4.04 -10.53
N ARG A 269 -19.41 -4.52 -10.86
CA ARG A 269 -19.20 -5.66 -11.75
C ARG A 269 -17.91 -6.43 -11.45
N ASN A 270 -17.91 -7.73 -11.70
CA ASN A 270 -16.71 -8.56 -11.61
C ASN A 270 -15.87 -8.45 -12.90
N MET A 271 -14.62 -7.97 -12.75
CA MET A 271 -13.69 -7.81 -13.87
C MET A 271 -12.82 -9.03 -14.14
N VAL A 272 -12.99 -10.14 -13.42
CA VAL A 272 -12.13 -11.34 -13.49
C VAL A 272 -11.88 -11.85 -14.92
N THR A 273 -12.86 -11.77 -15.81
CA THR A 273 -12.72 -12.23 -17.21
C THR A 273 -11.98 -11.25 -18.12
N VAL A 274 -11.72 -10.03 -17.66
CA VAL A 274 -11.02 -8.98 -18.41
C VAL A 274 -9.54 -9.06 -18.10
N ASN A 275 -8.80 -9.83 -18.90
CA ASN A 275 -7.39 -10.15 -18.66
C ASN A 275 -6.51 -8.92 -18.36
N ARG A 276 -6.65 -7.84 -19.12
CA ARG A 276 -5.84 -6.62 -18.93
C ARG A 276 -6.12 -5.87 -17.63
N MET A 277 -7.24 -6.16 -16.97
CA MET A 277 -7.64 -5.49 -15.73
C MET A 277 -7.44 -6.40 -14.52
N ALA A 278 -7.83 -7.67 -14.59
CA ALA A 278 -7.91 -8.53 -13.42
C ALA A 278 -6.79 -9.57 -13.30
N THR A 279 -6.03 -9.84 -14.37
CA THR A 279 -4.91 -10.79 -14.31
C THR A 279 -3.64 -10.09 -13.90
N ASP A 280 -2.93 -10.63 -12.91
CA ASP A 280 -1.55 -10.27 -12.65
C ASP A 280 -0.62 -11.11 -13.54
N MET A 281 0.20 -10.42 -14.33
CA MET A 281 1.18 -11.01 -15.24
C MET A 281 2.57 -10.69 -14.69
N THR A 282 3.18 -11.67 -14.05
CA THR A 282 4.39 -11.53 -13.25
C THR A 282 5.35 -12.69 -13.52
N THR A 283 6.34 -12.88 -12.66
CA THR A 283 7.25 -14.03 -12.65
C THR A 283 7.26 -14.70 -11.29
N ILE A 284 7.90 -15.87 -11.17
CA ILE A 284 8.01 -16.60 -9.90
C ILE A 284 8.74 -15.75 -8.86
N LYS A 285 9.91 -15.18 -9.18
CA LYS A 285 10.66 -14.35 -8.22
C LYS A 285 9.92 -13.05 -7.89
N THR A 286 9.32 -12.37 -8.87
CA THR A 286 8.56 -11.15 -8.60
C THR A 286 7.34 -11.43 -7.72
N PHE A 287 6.60 -12.51 -7.95
CA PHE A 287 5.47 -12.86 -7.09
C PHE A 287 5.89 -13.12 -5.64
N LEU A 288 6.94 -13.92 -5.44
CA LEU A 288 7.43 -14.26 -4.10
C LEU A 288 7.97 -13.06 -3.32
N THR A 289 8.48 -12.04 -4.01
CA THR A 289 9.07 -10.84 -3.39
C THR A 289 8.08 -9.68 -3.27
N CYS A 290 7.08 -9.58 -4.16
CA CYS A 290 6.18 -8.42 -4.24
C CYS A 290 4.72 -8.70 -3.87
N SER A 291 4.20 -9.88 -4.18
CA SER A 291 2.75 -10.07 -4.37
C SER A 291 2.15 -11.20 -3.52
N CYS A 292 2.83 -11.62 -2.45
CA CYS A 292 2.31 -12.65 -1.56
C CYS A 292 2.65 -12.38 -0.09
N ILE A 293 1.86 -13.00 0.80
CA ILE A 293 2.02 -12.96 2.25
C ILE A 293 1.44 -14.26 2.83
N ARG A 294 1.98 -14.79 3.93
CA ARG A 294 1.40 -15.95 4.61
C ARG A 294 0.24 -15.52 5.48
N THR A 295 -0.71 -16.44 5.63
CA THR A 295 -1.95 -16.19 6.33
C THR A 295 -2.37 -17.37 7.18
N LYS A 296 -3.05 -17.08 8.29
CA LYS A 296 -3.63 -18.08 9.18
C LYS A 296 -4.91 -17.56 9.82
N GLY A 297 -6.05 -17.98 9.29
CA GLY A 297 -7.35 -17.49 9.71
C GLY A 297 -7.61 -16.07 9.21
N PHE A 298 -7.20 -15.78 7.98
CA PHE A 298 -7.41 -14.48 7.33
C PHE A 298 -8.88 -14.06 7.31
N GLY A 299 -9.10 -12.77 7.59
CA GLY A 299 -10.38 -12.10 7.45
C GLY A 299 -10.27 -10.63 7.85
N TYR A 300 -11.41 -9.95 7.90
CA TYR A 300 -11.50 -8.58 8.42
C TYR A 300 -12.86 -8.29 9.02
N ASP A 301 -12.89 -7.33 9.93
CA ASP A 301 -14.11 -6.79 10.55
C ASP A 301 -14.25 -5.28 10.25
N GLU A 302 -15.09 -4.58 10.99
CA GLU A 302 -15.33 -3.14 10.87
C GLU A 302 -14.10 -2.27 11.14
N THR A 303 -13.06 -2.81 11.79
CA THR A 303 -11.90 -2.04 12.26
C THR A 303 -10.55 -2.51 11.75
N HIS A 304 -10.42 -3.77 11.32
CA HIS A 304 -9.12 -4.29 10.92
C HIS A 304 -9.18 -5.59 10.09
N ILE A 305 -8.17 -5.77 9.25
CA ILE A 305 -7.68 -7.05 8.75
C ILE A 305 -6.91 -7.80 9.85
N TYR A 306 -7.19 -9.10 9.97
CA TYR A 306 -6.52 -10.04 10.88
C TYR A 306 -6.12 -11.34 10.15
N GLY A 307 -5.36 -12.20 10.84
CA GLY A 307 -4.89 -13.48 10.28
C GLY A 307 -3.76 -13.35 9.26
N ILE A 308 -3.07 -12.20 9.21
CA ILE A 308 -1.89 -11.99 8.38
C ILE A 308 -0.63 -12.26 9.21
N GLU A 309 0.31 -13.01 8.64
CA GLU A 309 1.66 -13.18 9.19
C GLU A 309 2.54 -12.03 8.71
N TRP A 310 2.45 -10.88 9.41
CA TRP A 310 3.06 -9.61 8.96
C TRP A 310 4.56 -9.68 8.65
N ASP A 311 5.27 -10.61 9.27
CA ASP A 311 6.73 -10.77 9.14
C ASP A 311 7.09 -11.87 8.12
N SER A 312 6.14 -12.41 7.34
CA SER A 312 6.43 -13.47 6.35
C SER A 312 6.96 -12.95 5.02
N GLY A 313 6.97 -11.63 4.80
CA GLY A 313 7.37 -11.00 3.55
C GLY A 313 7.68 -9.52 3.75
N PHE A 314 8.56 -8.97 2.91
CA PHE A 314 8.96 -7.56 2.99
C PHE A 314 8.09 -6.63 2.13
N SER A 315 7.12 -7.17 1.39
CA SER A 315 6.06 -6.42 0.69
C SER A 315 4.87 -6.10 1.61
N CYS A 316 5.13 -5.84 2.90
CA CYS A 316 4.15 -5.73 3.97
C CYS A 316 4.41 -4.52 4.88
N THR A 317 3.70 -3.41 4.67
CA THR A 317 3.94 -2.16 5.42
C THR A 317 3.77 -2.32 6.94
N PRO A 318 2.71 -2.98 7.46
CA PRO A 318 2.56 -3.22 8.90
C PRO A 318 3.69 -4.06 9.52
N GLY A 319 4.29 -5.00 8.77
CA GLY A 319 5.45 -5.76 9.22
C GLY A 319 6.71 -4.90 9.23
N ASN A 320 7.00 -4.26 8.09
CA ASN A 320 8.18 -3.41 7.89
C ASN A 320 8.32 -2.32 8.96
N ILE A 321 7.21 -1.66 9.32
CA ILE A 321 7.24 -0.52 10.25
C ILE A 321 7.62 -0.90 11.70
N ARG A 322 7.60 -2.20 12.05
CA ARG A 322 8.11 -2.71 13.34
C ARG A 322 9.61 -2.53 13.48
N HIS A 323 10.31 -2.35 12.36
CA HIS A 323 11.75 -2.12 12.28
C HIS A 323 12.11 -0.64 12.10
N VAL A 324 11.15 0.25 11.90
CA VAL A 324 11.41 1.69 11.70
C VAL A 324 11.28 2.45 13.02
N ARG A 325 12.34 3.18 13.39
CA ARG A 325 12.43 4.03 14.59
C ARG A 325 12.47 5.53 14.25
N ALA A 326 12.73 5.89 12.99
CA ALA A 326 12.66 7.27 12.56
C ALA A 326 11.29 7.92 12.91
N PRO A 327 11.25 9.25 13.10
CA PRO A 327 9.99 9.98 13.20
C PRO A 327 9.04 9.63 12.06
N LEU A 328 7.78 9.37 12.39
CA LEU A 328 6.81 8.78 11.48
C LEU A 328 5.51 9.58 11.44
N LEU A 329 5.10 10.01 10.26
CA LEU A 329 3.75 10.52 9.99
C LEU A 329 2.96 9.49 9.21
N LEU A 330 1.75 9.16 9.68
CA LEU A 330 0.77 8.42 8.91
C LEU A 330 -0.45 9.29 8.65
N MET A 331 -0.97 9.27 7.43
CA MET A 331 -2.22 9.94 7.12
C MET A 331 -3.16 9.04 6.35
N GLY A 332 -4.44 9.01 6.71
CA GLY A 332 -5.49 8.30 5.96
C GLY A 332 -6.52 9.25 5.33
N MET A 333 -7.10 8.87 4.20
CA MET A 333 -8.07 9.69 3.46
C MET A 333 -9.45 9.07 3.57
N THR A 334 -10.42 9.69 4.25
CA THR A 334 -11.63 8.95 4.67
C THR A 334 -12.54 8.52 3.52
N GLY A 335 -12.42 9.12 2.34
CA GLY A 335 -13.09 8.67 1.10
C GLY A 335 -12.41 7.49 0.40
N SER A 336 -11.17 7.16 0.78
CA SER A 336 -10.42 6.01 0.29
C SER A 336 -10.80 4.73 1.06
N TYR A 337 -10.79 3.59 0.37
CA TYR A 337 -10.91 2.29 1.03
C TYR A 337 -9.58 1.82 1.66
N GLU A 338 -8.46 2.50 1.39
CA GLU A 338 -7.15 2.18 1.99
C GLU A 338 -6.90 2.91 3.32
N PHE A 339 -7.74 3.90 3.68
CA PHE A 339 -7.53 4.81 4.81
C PHE A 339 -7.15 4.11 6.13
N LEU A 340 -7.76 2.95 6.38
CA LEU A 340 -7.65 2.22 7.65
C LEU A 340 -6.33 1.46 7.80
N ALA A 341 -5.59 1.25 6.71
CA ALA A 341 -4.22 0.75 6.79
C ALA A 341 -3.36 1.66 7.68
N SER A 342 -3.61 2.98 7.66
CA SER A 342 -2.89 3.96 8.49
C SER A 342 -2.95 3.63 9.98
N GLU A 343 -4.11 3.23 10.51
CA GLU A 343 -4.22 2.85 11.93
C GLU A 343 -3.45 1.54 12.20
N GLN A 344 -3.57 0.54 11.33
CA GLN A 344 -2.86 -0.72 11.54
C GLN A 344 -1.35 -0.55 11.50
N ILE A 345 -0.84 0.25 10.57
CA ILE A 345 0.58 0.56 10.49
C ILE A 345 0.98 1.37 11.72
N TYR A 346 0.21 2.38 12.14
CA TYR A 346 0.48 3.15 13.36
C TYR A 346 0.60 2.27 14.60
N ARG A 347 -0.29 1.28 14.75
CA ARG A 347 -0.30 0.37 15.90
C ARG A 347 0.85 -0.64 15.89
N ASN A 348 1.32 -1.04 14.70
CA ASN A 348 2.51 -1.88 14.56
C ASN A 348 3.83 -1.09 14.61
N ALA A 349 3.80 0.22 14.37
CA ALA A 349 4.99 1.05 14.30
C ALA A 349 5.76 1.09 15.62
N ALA A 350 7.06 0.83 15.52
CA ALA A 350 7.95 0.81 16.67
C ALA A 350 8.65 2.16 16.94
N SER A 351 8.42 3.17 16.08
CA SER A 351 8.85 4.54 16.32
C SER A 351 8.20 5.10 17.59
N GLY A 352 9.02 5.68 18.47
CA GLY A 352 8.56 6.40 19.66
C GLY A 352 8.05 7.82 19.35
N ASN A 353 8.35 8.35 18.16
CA ASN A 353 7.86 9.63 17.68
C ASN A 353 6.99 9.39 16.44
N LYS A 354 5.72 9.05 16.66
CA LYS A 354 4.76 8.76 15.59
C LYS A 354 3.49 9.59 15.74
N THR A 355 3.05 10.15 14.62
CA THR A 355 1.83 10.94 14.48
C THR A 355 0.91 10.25 13.48
N ILE A 356 -0.40 10.31 13.73
CA ILE A 356 -1.42 9.85 12.79
C ILE A 356 -2.54 10.91 12.71
N ALA A 357 -2.98 11.20 11.49
CA ALA A 357 -4.09 12.10 11.21
C ALA A 357 -4.90 11.61 10.00
N PHE A 358 -6.09 12.14 9.81
CA PHE A 358 -6.96 11.76 8.70
C PHE A 358 -7.54 13.00 8.03
N VAL A 359 -7.78 12.93 6.72
CA VAL A 359 -8.38 14.04 5.97
C VAL A 359 -9.80 13.66 5.60
N GLU A 360 -10.76 14.44 6.08
CA GLU A 360 -12.18 14.22 5.85
C GLU A 360 -12.50 14.35 4.36
N GLY A 361 -13.09 13.30 3.79
CA GLY A 361 -13.59 13.28 2.43
C GLY A 361 -12.53 13.28 1.35
N ALA A 362 -11.25 13.22 1.69
CA ALA A 362 -10.19 13.03 0.72
C ALA A 362 -10.30 11.64 0.08
N SER A 363 -10.10 11.60 -1.23
CA SER A 363 -9.91 10.37 -2.01
C SER A 363 -8.50 9.82 -1.82
N HIS A 364 -8.26 8.63 -2.38
CA HIS A 364 -6.92 8.05 -2.47
C HIS A 364 -5.91 9.01 -3.12
N ASN A 365 -6.34 9.86 -4.07
CA ASN A 365 -5.47 10.82 -4.74
C ASN A 365 -5.49 12.22 -4.08
N PHE A 366 -5.81 12.31 -2.78
CA PHE A 366 -5.85 13.53 -1.96
C PHE A 366 -6.89 14.59 -2.34
N VAL A 367 -7.50 14.50 -3.52
CA VAL A 367 -8.61 15.38 -3.96
C VAL A 367 -9.93 14.98 -3.30
N PRO A 368 -10.95 15.86 -3.24
CA PRO A 368 -12.24 15.51 -2.68
C PRO A 368 -12.85 14.28 -3.38
N GLN A 369 -13.36 13.34 -2.58
CA GLN A 369 -14.10 12.18 -3.05
C GLN A 369 -15.54 12.61 -3.34
N GLU A 370 -15.80 13.06 -4.57
CA GLU A 370 -17.05 13.74 -4.94
C GLU A 370 -18.32 12.90 -4.70
N ASP A 371 -18.27 11.58 -4.89
CA ASP A 371 -19.42 10.69 -4.62
C ASP A 371 -19.71 10.52 -3.12
N ALA A 372 -18.76 10.88 -2.25
CA ALA A 372 -18.96 10.91 -0.80
C ALA A 372 -19.65 12.18 -0.31
N GLU A 373 -19.78 13.22 -1.14
CA GLU A 373 -20.40 14.49 -0.77
C GLU A 373 -21.93 14.37 -0.63
N GLU A 374 -22.49 14.94 0.44
CA GLU A 374 -23.92 15.19 0.62
C GLU A 374 -24.37 16.47 -0.11
N TYR A 375 -23.46 17.43 -0.25
CA TYR A 375 -23.63 18.65 -1.03
C TYR A 375 -22.31 19.07 -1.65
N LYS A 376 -22.39 19.73 -2.82
CA LYS A 376 -21.21 20.12 -3.59
C LYS A 376 -20.22 20.94 -2.76
N GLY A 377 -18.97 20.48 -2.70
CA GLY A 377 -17.89 21.17 -2.01
C GLY A 377 -17.87 20.97 -0.50
N GLN A 378 -18.57 19.96 0.02
CA GLN A 378 -18.62 19.62 1.45
C GLN A 378 -17.22 19.53 2.08
N PHE A 379 -16.26 18.94 1.36
CA PHE A 379 -14.93 18.65 1.91
C PHE A 379 -13.89 19.75 1.67
N GLY A 380 -14.29 20.86 1.02
CA GLY A 380 -13.38 21.98 0.76
C GLY A 380 -12.16 21.59 -0.08
N ASP A 381 -10.99 22.17 0.24
CA ASP A 381 -9.72 21.87 -0.43
C ASP A 381 -8.92 20.83 0.38
N THR A 382 -9.25 19.56 0.17
CA THR A 382 -8.61 18.42 0.85
C THR A 382 -7.11 18.34 0.56
N VAL A 383 -6.68 18.75 -0.64
CA VAL A 383 -5.25 18.78 -1.02
C VAL A 383 -4.52 19.79 -0.16
N LYS A 384 -5.02 21.03 -0.10
CA LYS A 384 -4.42 22.07 0.74
C LYS A 384 -4.37 21.64 2.20
N ASN A 385 -5.48 21.15 2.75
CA ASN A 385 -5.57 20.79 4.16
C ASN A 385 -4.63 19.62 4.51
N CYS A 386 -4.51 18.62 3.63
CA CYS A 386 -3.55 17.52 3.78
C CYS A 386 -2.11 18.05 3.85
N PHE A 387 -1.68 18.83 2.85
CA PHE A 387 -0.28 19.23 2.74
C PHE A 387 0.10 20.38 3.69
N ASP A 388 -0.85 21.18 4.17
CA ASP A 388 -0.62 22.12 5.27
C ASP A 388 -0.34 21.40 6.59
N TYR A 389 -1.05 20.30 6.87
CA TYR A 389 -0.76 19.45 8.03
C TYR A 389 0.62 18.78 7.92
N VAL A 390 0.96 18.27 6.73
CA VAL A 390 2.29 17.69 6.45
C VAL A 390 3.40 18.73 6.68
N ASP A 391 3.22 19.96 6.20
CA ASP A 391 4.17 21.06 6.39
C ASP A 391 4.39 21.35 7.89
N GLY A 392 3.31 21.54 8.65
CA GLY A 392 3.41 21.76 10.09
C GLY A 392 4.08 20.60 10.84
N TRP A 393 3.85 19.35 10.42
CA TRP A 393 4.53 18.19 10.99
C TRP A 393 6.03 18.19 10.67
N LEU A 394 6.41 18.46 9.42
CA LEU A 394 7.80 18.54 8.99
C LEU A 394 8.55 19.66 9.71
N GLU A 395 7.93 20.83 9.86
CA GLU A 395 8.50 21.96 10.60
C GLU A 395 8.78 21.62 12.06
N LYS A 396 7.87 20.88 12.71
CA LYS A 396 8.02 20.50 14.11
C LYS A 396 9.03 19.37 14.34
N THR A 397 9.20 18.50 13.35
CA THR A 397 9.85 17.19 13.53
C THR A 397 11.22 17.11 12.88
N VAL A 398 11.45 17.84 11.79
CA VAL A 398 12.65 17.70 10.94
C VAL A 398 13.50 18.97 10.91
N MET A 399 12.89 20.15 11.07
CA MET A 399 13.60 21.42 11.28
C MET A 399 13.96 21.60 12.76
#